data_AF-A0A3N5SQ92-F1
#
_entry.id   AF-A0A3N5SQ92-F1
#
_cell.length_a   1.000
_cell.length_b   1.000
_cell.length_c   1.000
_cell.angle_alpha   90.00
_cell.angle_beta   90.00
_cell.angle_gamma   90.00
#
_symmetry.space_group_name_H-M   'P 1'
#
loop_
_entity.id
_entity.type
_entity.pdbx_description
1 polymer ?
#
loop_
_entity_poly.entity_id
_entity_poly.type
_entity_poly.pdbx_seq_one_letter_code
_entity_poly.pdbx_strand_id
1 'polypeptide(L)'
;MSPAKTTSIIRRLPHFYTPDRDSVLFAFVNLFGQILEDAENDLLRVMHAHWVDKANNEGSHGFDTTQKGDLDKIFTLYLEALGGTSQLKQVNRRPGNDGLADDALYRARIKGLIRVLMRGASTLDGITAIVAANLGIVEDESDTDEERELVRQARSKIRIVEFSPDASAGTNYSLTLYQSFTVINPNPTPTTPQIRLQMRPDLPVLLVDLRVVNVTSGEAVTYPGILDKNDVLALFADGSALLNGVTTGIVGPVPAVPPGTSTWQLEALLQPTPQSMPLPVGRFGEGTFDPPASDQFNTPAWMFSGPAADVNVSLTRLTPGFFTVYIPWDIPGFTDKFDEFGDHPRNQIGYIVNKVKAAGVGTAIVYEKAFVEPHDMTDLLIVLGEHEAFTEDLEMEEFNFDIGSIQNPYPGGIDQELADQFIASGVFDFTRFDSLNTFA
;
A
#
# COMPACT_ATOMS: atom_id res chain seq x y z
N MET A 1 -38.75 -49.58 -6.45
CA MET A 1 -39.53 -48.53 -5.74
C MET A 1 -40.30 -47.76 -6.79
N SER A 2 -41.61 -47.54 -6.62
CA SER A 2 -42.39 -46.71 -7.55
C SER A 2 -42.16 -45.21 -7.24
N PRO A 3 -42.15 -44.33 -8.24
CA PRO A 3 -42.11 -42.89 -8.06
C PRO A 3 -43.18 -42.38 -7.07
N ALA A 4 -42.90 -41.28 -6.39
CA ALA A 4 -43.82 -40.66 -5.45
C ALA A 4 -45.09 -40.17 -6.16
N LYS A 5 -44.95 -39.64 -7.39
CA LYS A 5 -46.09 -39.20 -8.21
C LYS A 5 -46.94 -40.37 -8.70
N THR A 6 -46.34 -41.50 -9.08
CA THR A 6 -47.07 -42.74 -9.41
C THR A 6 -48.00 -43.14 -8.26
N THR A 7 -47.46 -43.13 -7.04
CA THR A 7 -48.22 -43.47 -5.83
C THR A 7 -49.34 -42.46 -5.55
N SER A 8 -49.08 -41.16 -5.77
CA SER A 8 -50.07 -40.08 -5.63
C SER A 8 -51.21 -40.20 -6.64
N ILE A 9 -50.91 -40.54 -7.89
CA ILE A 9 -51.90 -40.69 -8.97
C ILE A 9 -52.79 -41.91 -8.70
N ILE A 10 -52.20 -43.05 -8.35
CA ILE A 10 -52.96 -44.27 -8.01
C ILE A 10 -53.93 -44.01 -6.85
N ARG A 11 -53.53 -43.25 -5.83
CA ARG A 11 -54.40 -42.88 -4.70
C ARG A 11 -55.58 -41.98 -5.07
N ARG A 12 -55.51 -41.29 -6.22
CA ARG A 12 -56.57 -40.41 -6.73
C ARG A 12 -57.49 -41.10 -7.73
N LEU A 13 -57.16 -42.32 -8.15
CA LEU A 13 -58.03 -43.12 -9.01
C LEU A 13 -59.25 -43.61 -8.23
N PRO A 14 -60.39 -43.79 -8.90
CA PRO A 14 -61.55 -44.45 -8.29
C PRO A 14 -61.20 -45.81 -7.68
N HIS A 15 -61.78 -46.11 -6.53
CA HIS A 15 -61.58 -47.33 -5.73
C HIS A 15 -61.75 -48.68 -6.47
N PHE A 16 -62.39 -48.69 -7.64
CA PHE A 16 -62.52 -49.90 -8.46
C PHE A 16 -61.29 -50.22 -9.31
N TYR A 17 -60.30 -49.32 -9.38
CA TYR A 17 -58.99 -49.63 -9.96
C TYR A 17 -58.12 -50.33 -8.92
N THR A 18 -57.83 -51.61 -9.16
CA THR A 18 -56.90 -52.37 -8.33
C THR A 18 -55.45 -51.99 -8.69
N PRO A 19 -54.59 -51.68 -7.71
CA PRO A 19 -53.18 -51.36 -7.92
C PRO A 19 -52.37 -52.64 -8.18
N ASP A 20 -52.79 -53.41 -9.17
CA ASP A 20 -52.07 -54.58 -9.64
C ASP A 20 -50.83 -54.11 -10.41
N ARG A 21 -49.65 -54.46 -9.89
CA ARG A 21 -48.36 -54.01 -10.43
C ARG A 21 -48.05 -54.61 -11.80
N ASP A 22 -48.68 -55.73 -12.13
CA ASP A 22 -48.50 -56.39 -13.43
C ASP A 22 -49.53 -55.90 -14.46
N SER A 23 -50.44 -55.02 -14.07
CA SER A 23 -51.43 -54.46 -14.98
C SER A 23 -50.84 -53.42 -15.94
N VAL A 24 -51.34 -53.41 -17.17
CA VAL A 24 -51.01 -52.39 -18.18
C VAL A 24 -51.34 -50.98 -17.68
N LEU A 25 -52.41 -50.85 -16.88
CA LEU A 25 -52.78 -49.58 -16.26
C LEU A 25 -51.72 -49.10 -15.27
N PHE A 26 -51.22 -49.98 -14.40
CA PHE A 26 -50.14 -49.63 -13.48
C PHE A 26 -48.86 -49.27 -14.22
N ALA A 27 -48.48 -50.04 -15.25
CA ALA A 27 -47.32 -49.72 -16.09
C ALA A 27 -47.44 -48.33 -16.74
N PHE A 28 -48.63 -48.00 -17.27
CA PHE A 28 -48.93 -46.68 -17.83
C PHE A 28 -48.85 -45.57 -16.77
N VAL A 29 -49.52 -45.74 -15.63
CA VAL A 29 -49.50 -44.75 -14.54
C VAL A 29 -48.10 -44.58 -13.96
N ASN A 30 -47.30 -45.65 -13.95
CA ASN A 30 -45.91 -45.59 -13.52
C ASN A 30 -45.03 -44.80 -14.49
N LEU A 31 -45.13 -45.07 -15.79
CA LEU A 31 -44.41 -44.29 -16.81
C LEU A 31 -44.85 -42.82 -16.80
N PHE A 32 -46.15 -42.56 -16.71
CA PHE A 32 -46.68 -41.20 -16.62
C PHE A 32 -46.23 -40.48 -15.35
N GLY A 33 -46.18 -41.18 -14.22
CA GLY A 33 -45.63 -40.65 -12.96
C GLY A 33 -44.15 -40.31 -13.05
N GLN A 34 -43.34 -41.13 -13.74
CA GLN A 34 -41.92 -40.84 -14.01
C GLN A 34 -41.78 -39.58 -14.86
N ILE A 35 -42.51 -39.49 -15.97
CA ILE A 35 -42.47 -38.32 -16.87
C ILE A 35 -42.88 -37.04 -16.12
N LEU A 36 -43.86 -37.12 -15.21
CA LEU A 36 -44.26 -35.97 -14.40
C LEU A 36 -43.21 -35.56 -13.35
N GLU A 37 -42.48 -36.51 -12.74
CA GLU A 37 -41.35 -36.19 -11.86
C GLU A 37 -40.20 -35.57 -12.65
N ASP A 38 -39.88 -36.11 -13.81
CA ASP A 38 -38.85 -35.56 -14.69
C ASP A 38 -39.21 -34.15 -15.14
N ALA A 39 -40.46 -33.91 -15.55
CA ALA A 39 -40.93 -32.58 -15.94
C ALA A 39 -40.92 -31.58 -14.77
N GLU A 40 -41.25 -32.02 -13.55
CA GLU A 40 -41.16 -31.18 -12.34
C GLU A 40 -39.70 -30.83 -12.02
N ASN A 41 -38.79 -31.80 -12.11
CA ASN A 41 -37.36 -31.58 -11.90
C ASN A 41 -36.77 -30.63 -12.95
N ASP A 42 -37.18 -30.76 -14.22
CA ASP A 42 -36.76 -29.86 -15.28
C ASP A 42 -37.30 -28.43 -15.05
N LEU A 43 -38.56 -28.29 -14.64
CA LEU A 43 -39.12 -26.99 -14.27
C LEU A 43 -38.37 -26.36 -13.09
N LEU A 44 -38.07 -27.14 -12.05
CA LEU A 44 -37.28 -26.68 -10.91
C LEU A 44 -35.87 -26.24 -11.33
N ARG A 45 -35.21 -26.98 -12.23
CA ARG A 45 -33.91 -26.59 -12.80
C ARG A 45 -33.99 -25.25 -13.53
N VAL A 46 -34.99 -25.06 -14.39
CA VAL A 46 -35.22 -23.79 -15.09
C VAL A 46 -35.45 -22.67 -14.09
N MET A 47 -36.29 -22.88 -13.07
CA MET A 47 -36.52 -21.87 -12.04
C MET A 47 -35.22 -21.52 -11.29
N HIS A 48 -34.45 -22.52 -10.88
CA HIS A 48 -33.19 -22.34 -10.16
C HIS A 48 -32.09 -21.65 -11.00
N ALA A 49 -32.06 -21.89 -12.31
CA ALA A 49 -31.10 -21.29 -13.23
C ALA A 49 -31.17 -19.75 -13.31
N HIS A 50 -32.26 -19.13 -12.82
CA HIS A 50 -32.43 -17.67 -12.80
C HIS A 50 -31.98 -17.02 -11.48
N TRP A 51 -31.61 -17.80 -10.47
CA TRP A 51 -31.23 -17.28 -9.15
C TRP A 51 -29.74 -17.46 -8.88
N VAL A 52 -29.06 -16.39 -8.49
CA VAL A 52 -27.64 -16.40 -8.10
C VAL A 52 -27.37 -17.36 -6.94
N ASP A 53 -28.36 -17.81 -6.17
CA ASP A 53 -28.16 -18.82 -5.11
C ASP A 53 -28.14 -20.26 -5.60
N LYS A 54 -28.76 -20.54 -6.75
CA LYS A 54 -29.08 -21.91 -7.18
C LYS A 54 -28.62 -22.24 -8.60
N ALA A 55 -28.36 -21.24 -9.45
CA ALA A 55 -27.81 -21.45 -10.77
C ALA A 55 -26.42 -22.11 -10.68
N ASN A 56 -26.13 -23.08 -11.55
CA ASN A 56 -24.84 -23.75 -11.59
C ASN A 56 -24.11 -23.42 -12.91
N ASN A 57 -22.87 -23.87 -13.03
CA ASN A 57 -22.10 -23.78 -14.27
C ASN A 57 -21.80 -25.16 -14.87
N GLU A 58 -22.76 -26.09 -14.74
CA GLU A 58 -22.66 -27.42 -15.31
C GLU A 58 -22.57 -27.34 -16.85
N GLY A 59 -21.58 -28.03 -17.43
CA GLY A 59 -21.30 -27.97 -18.87
C GLY A 59 -20.73 -26.64 -19.37
N SER A 60 -20.40 -25.70 -18.48
CA SER A 60 -19.69 -24.47 -18.88
C SER A 60 -18.27 -24.80 -19.30
N HIS A 61 -17.84 -24.25 -20.44
CA HIS A 61 -16.44 -24.26 -20.87
C HIS A 61 -15.72 -22.95 -20.51
N GLY A 62 -16.31 -22.15 -19.62
CA GLY A 62 -15.78 -20.88 -19.16
C GLY A 62 -16.46 -19.68 -19.81
N PHE A 63 -16.28 -18.52 -19.19
CA PHE A 63 -17.03 -17.30 -19.48
C PHE A 63 -16.83 -16.73 -20.90
N ASP A 64 -15.67 -16.97 -21.52
CA ASP A 64 -15.36 -16.48 -22.88
C ASP A 64 -15.85 -17.39 -23.99
N THR A 65 -16.42 -18.54 -23.65
CA THR A 65 -16.92 -19.48 -24.65
C THR A 65 -18.38 -19.18 -25.00
N THR A 66 -18.83 -19.72 -26.13
CA THR A 66 -20.26 -19.72 -26.48
C THR A 66 -21.06 -20.68 -25.60
N GLN A 67 -20.40 -21.60 -24.90
CA GLN A 67 -20.98 -22.60 -24.00
C GLN A 67 -20.83 -22.15 -22.54
N LYS A 68 -21.65 -21.17 -22.17
CA LYS A 68 -21.73 -20.62 -20.81
C LYS A 68 -22.68 -21.44 -19.94
N GLY A 69 -22.31 -21.61 -18.67
CA GLY A 69 -23.21 -22.06 -17.63
C GLY A 69 -24.26 -21.00 -17.26
N ASP A 70 -25.25 -21.37 -16.46
CA ASP A 70 -26.36 -20.46 -16.14
C ASP A 70 -25.93 -19.33 -15.19
N LEU A 71 -25.03 -19.62 -14.24
CA LEU A 71 -24.45 -18.59 -13.38
C LEU A 71 -23.58 -17.60 -14.17
N ASP A 72 -22.85 -18.07 -15.19
CA ASP A 72 -22.09 -17.22 -16.12
C ASP A 72 -23.00 -16.32 -16.97
N LYS A 73 -24.16 -16.83 -17.41
CA LYS A 73 -25.15 -16.04 -18.15
C LYS A 73 -25.78 -14.97 -17.27
N ILE A 74 -26.18 -15.29 -16.03
CA ILE A 74 -26.69 -14.30 -15.07
C ILE A 74 -25.65 -13.22 -14.85
N PHE A 75 -24.40 -13.60 -14.66
CA PHE A 75 -23.34 -12.64 -14.43
C PHE A 75 -23.10 -11.74 -15.65
N THR A 76 -23.12 -12.30 -16.86
CA THR A 76 -23.04 -11.52 -18.10
C THR A 76 -24.09 -10.41 -18.13
N LEU A 77 -25.33 -10.68 -17.73
CA LEU A 77 -26.40 -9.67 -17.68
C LEU A 77 -26.11 -8.55 -16.68
N TYR A 78 -25.57 -8.88 -15.50
CA TYR A 78 -25.17 -7.86 -14.52
C TYR A 78 -24.01 -6.98 -15.05
N LEU A 79 -23.06 -7.58 -15.77
CA LEU A 79 -21.94 -6.86 -16.38
C LEU A 79 -22.38 -5.96 -17.54
N GLU A 80 -23.30 -6.43 -18.36
CA GLU A 80 -23.92 -5.65 -19.44
C GLU A 80 -24.67 -4.44 -18.88
N ALA A 81 -25.42 -4.62 -17.79
CA ALA A 81 -26.14 -3.53 -17.12
C ALA A 81 -25.19 -2.48 -16.49
N LEU A 82 -23.95 -2.86 -16.14
CA LEU A 82 -22.89 -1.98 -15.64
C LEU A 82 -22.03 -1.35 -16.75
N GLY A 83 -22.37 -1.61 -18.02
CA GLY A 83 -21.75 -0.95 -19.17
C GLY A 83 -20.36 -1.46 -19.53
N GLY A 84 -20.03 -2.75 -19.35
CA GLY A 84 -18.99 -3.37 -20.18
C GLY A 84 -18.41 -4.74 -19.79
N THR A 85 -18.21 -5.52 -20.86
CA THR A 85 -17.15 -6.49 -21.22
C THR A 85 -16.72 -7.62 -20.28
N SER A 86 -16.32 -8.71 -20.93
CA SER A 86 -16.07 -10.08 -20.46
C SER A 86 -14.89 -10.30 -19.50
N GLN A 87 -14.44 -9.30 -18.76
CA GLN A 87 -13.25 -9.45 -17.90
C GLN A 87 -13.56 -9.95 -16.50
N LEU A 88 -14.78 -9.75 -16.02
CA LEU A 88 -15.27 -10.41 -14.80
C LEU A 88 -15.68 -11.83 -15.20
N LYS A 89 -14.71 -12.73 -15.28
CA LYS A 89 -14.90 -14.12 -15.72
C LYS A 89 -15.04 -15.03 -14.52
N GLN A 90 -15.89 -16.06 -14.65
CA GLN A 90 -15.61 -17.27 -13.91
C GLN A 90 -14.32 -17.85 -14.46
N VAL A 91 -13.37 -18.04 -13.57
CA VAL A 91 -12.14 -18.74 -13.90
C VAL A 91 -12.49 -20.17 -14.29
N ASN A 92 -11.83 -20.69 -15.34
CA ASN A 92 -11.98 -22.05 -15.86
C ASN A 92 -12.32 -23.06 -14.77
N ARG A 93 -13.61 -23.39 -14.67
CA ARG A 93 -14.15 -24.30 -13.65
C ARG A 93 -13.43 -25.63 -13.74
N ARG A 94 -12.82 -26.08 -12.64
CA ARG A 94 -12.19 -27.40 -12.60
C ARG A 94 -13.24 -28.51 -12.73
N PRO A 95 -12.92 -29.65 -13.36
CA PRO A 95 -13.86 -30.76 -13.44
C PRO A 95 -14.10 -31.39 -12.05
N GLY A 96 -15.27 -31.99 -11.85
CA GLY A 96 -15.58 -32.74 -10.61
C GLY A 96 -15.92 -31.87 -9.40
N ASN A 97 -15.57 -32.35 -8.20
CA ASN A 97 -15.92 -31.71 -6.91
C ASN A 97 -15.18 -30.38 -6.71
N ASP A 98 -13.99 -30.22 -7.27
CA ASP A 98 -13.21 -28.98 -7.17
C ASP A 98 -13.92 -27.82 -7.89
N GLY A 99 -14.64 -28.12 -8.99
CA GLY A 99 -15.49 -27.16 -9.68
C GLY A 99 -16.66 -26.65 -8.83
N LEU A 100 -17.15 -27.41 -7.85
CA LEU A 100 -18.20 -26.94 -6.94
C LEU A 100 -17.66 -25.91 -5.94
N ALA A 101 -16.41 -26.04 -5.50
CA ALA A 101 -15.74 -25.05 -4.68
C ALA A 101 -15.45 -23.77 -5.47
N ASP A 102 -15.04 -23.90 -6.73
CA ASP A 102 -14.85 -22.77 -7.65
C ASP A 102 -16.18 -22.02 -7.89
N ASP A 103 -17.29 -22.76 -8.08
CA ASP A 103 -18.64 -22.20 -8.23
C ASP A 103 -19.09 -21.45 -6.96
N ALA A 104 -18.76 -21.95 -5.76
CA ALA A 104 -19.09 -21.32 -4.49
C ALA A 104 -18.32 -20.01 -4.27
N LEU A 105 -17.00 -20.01 -4.53
CA LEU A 105 -16.16 -18.82 -4.42
C LEU A 105 -16.57 -17.76 -5.44
N TYR A 106 -16.85 -18.17 -6.68
CA TYR A 106 -17.35 -17.27 -7.71
C TYR A 106 -18.71 -16.66 -7.35
N ARG A 107 -19.63 -17.47 -6.82
CA ARG A 107 -20.93 -16.99 -6.32
C ARG A 107 -20.79 -15.98 -5.19
N ALA A 108 -19.87 -16.23 -4.25
CA ALA A 108 -19.57 -15.30 -3.17
C ALA A 108 -19.06 -13.95 -3.69
N ARG A 109 -18.12 -13.96 -4.65
CA ARG A 109 -17.62 -12.75 -5.34
C ARG A 109 -18.76 -11.97 -6.00
N ILE A 110 -19.63 -12.64 -6.76
CA ILE A 110 -20.77 -12.00 -7.44
C ILE A 110 -21.70 -11.35 -6.44
N LYS A 111 -22.09 -12.07 -5.37
CA LYS A 111 -22.96 -11.53 -4.31
C LYS A 111 -22.33 -10.30 -3.65
N GLY A 112 -21.04 -10.35 -3.34
CA GLY A 112 -20.29 -9.23 -2.79
C GLY A 112 -20.33 -8.01 -3.69
N LEU A 113 -20.01 -8.18 -4.97
CA LEU A 113 -20.03 -7.11 -5.97
C LEU A 113 -21.43 -6.48 -6.08
N ILE A 114 -22.49 -7.29 -6.17
CA ILE A 114 -23.88 -6.80 -6.24
C ILE A 114 -24.23 -5.97 -5.00
N ARG A 115 -23.93 -6.47 -3.79
CA ARG A 115 -24.20 -5.75 -2.53
C ARG A 115 -23.50 -4.39 -2.48
N VAL A 116 -22.24 -4.33 -2.91
CA VAL A 116 -21.47 -3.08 -2.93
C VAL A 116 -22.05 -2.09 -3.94
N LEU A 117 -22.38 -2.54 -5.14
CA LEU A 117 -22.97 -1.70 -6.18
C LEU A 117 -24.34 -1.14 -5.76
N MET A 118 -25.16 -1.93 -5.07
CA MET A 118 -26.45 -1.47 -4.54
C MET A 118 -26.31 -0.41 -3.44
N ARG A 119 -25.24 -0.45 -2.65
CA ARG A 119 -24.97 0.52 -1.57
C ARG A 119 -24.26 1.79 -2.04
N GLY A 120 -23.74 1.79 -3.27
CA GLY A 120 -22.96 2.87 -3.85
C GLY A 120 -21.46 2.58 -3.79
N ALA A 121 -20.83 2.44 -4.96
CA ALA A 121 -19.42 2.07 -5.08
C ALA A 121 -18.46 3.25 -5.30
N SER A 122 -18.97 4.47 -5.46
CA SER A 122 -18.18 5.68 -5.78
C SER A 122 -17.59 6.41 -4.57
N THR A 123 -17.58 5.78 -3.40
CA THR A 123 -16.91 6.29 -2.18
C THR A 123 -15.61 5.53 -1.94
N LEU A 124 -14.70 6.05 -1.11
CA LEU A 124 -13.45 5.36 -0.74
C LEU A 124 -13.74 3.97 -0.15
N ASP A 125 -14.71 3.88 0.75
CA ASP A 125 -15.18 2.60 1.31
C ASP A 125 -15.81 1.68 0.26
N GLY A 126 -16.54 2.25 -0.70
CA GLY A 126 -17.16 1.53 -1.80
C GLY A 126 -16.14 0.94 -2.78
N ILE A 127 -15.10 1.70 -3.12
CA ILE A 127 -13.98 1.23 -3.94
C ILE A 127 -13.21 0.14 -3.18
N THR A 128 -12.93 0.34 -1.88
CA THR A 128 -12.28 -0.69 -1.07
C THR A 128 -13.13 -1.96 -1.01
N ALA A 129 -14.45 -1.82 -0.84
CA ALA A 129 -15.37 -2.97 -0.81
C ALA A 129 -15.46 -3.70 -2.15
N ILE A 130 -15.44 -2.99 -3.28
CA ILE A 130 -15.54 -3.63 -4.59
C ILE A 130 -14.26 -4.36 -4.95
N VAL A 131 -13.11 -3.81 -4.58
CA VAL A 131 -11.80 -4.47 -4.69
C VAL A 131 -11.75 -5.71 -3.82
N ALA A 132 -12.14 -5.60 -2.55
CA ALA A 132 -12.23 -6.72 -1.60
C ALA A 132 -13.14 -7.83 -2.12
N ALA A 133 -14.36 -7.48 -2.56
CA ALA A 133 -15.31 -8.45 -3.10
C ALA A 133 -14.79 -9.15 -4.35
N ASN A 134 -14.05 -8.44 -5.22
CA ASN A 134 -13.42 -9.05 -6.39
C ASN A 134 -12.31 -10.04 -6.01
N LEU A 135 -11.63 -9.81 -4.88
CA LEU A 135 -10.65 -10.73 -4.30
C LEU A 135 -11.30 -11.86 -3.48
N GLY A 136 -12.63 -11.96 -3.44
CA GLY A 136 -13.34 -12.97 -2.64
C GLY A 136 -13.40 -12.66 -1.15
N ILE A 137 -12.98 -11.47 -0.73
CA ILE A 137 -13.08 -10.98 0.66
C ILE A 137 -14.50 -10.42 0.85
N VAL A 138 -15.46 -11.30 1.10
CA VAL A 138 -16.89 -10.98 1.24
C VAL A 138 -17.40 -11.54 2.55
N GLU A 139 -18.08 -10.72 3.34
CA GLU A 139 -18.79 -11.18 4.54
C GLU A 139 -20.05 -11.96 4.13
N ASP A 140 -20.16 -13.22 4.53
CA ASP A 140 -21.38 -14.01 4.46
C ASP A 140 -22.17 -13.90 5.78
N GLU A 141 -23.50 -13.98 5.68
CA GLU A 141 -24.37 -13.96 6.86
C GLU A 141 -24.23 -15.25 7.69
N SER A 142 -23.76 -16.32 7.06
CA SER A 142 -23.48 -17.60 7.69
C SER A 142 -22.09 -17.69 8.34
N ASP A 143 -21.22 -16.70 8.13
CA ASP A 143 -19.88 -16.66 8.72
C ASP A 143 -19.92 -16.51 10.24
N THR A 144 -19.00 -17.20 10.91
CA THR A 144 -18.72 -17.04 12.33
C THR A 144 -18.11 -15.67 12.65
N ASP A 145 -18.15 -15.26 13.91
CA ASP A 145 -17.57 -13.97 14.33
C ASP A 145 -16.06 -13.89 14.05
N GLU A 146 -15.35 -15.01 14.15
CA GLU A 146 -13.92 -15.12 13.82
C GLU A 146 -13.67 -14.92 12.33
N GLU A 147 -14.45 -15.56 11.46
CA GLU A 147 -14.36 -15.40 10.00
C GLU A 147 -14.67 -13.96 9.57
N ARG A 148 -15.68 -13.33 10.15
CA ARG A 148 -16.01 -11.92 9.88
C ARG A 148 -14.89 -10.97 10.32
N GLU A 149 -14.19 -11.29 11.40
CA GLU A 149 -13.04 -10.51 11.84
C GLU A 149 -11.86 -10.67 10.87
N LEU A 150 -11.59 -11.89 10.39
CA LEU A 150 -10.58 -12.14 9.36
C LEU A 150 -10.89 -11.38 8.06
N VAL A 151 -12.16 -11.36 7.62
CA VAL A 151 -12.60 -10.60 6.43
C VAL A 151 -12.37 -9.10 6.64
N ARG A 152 -12.69 -8.56 7.82
CA ARG A 152 -12.46 -7.14 8.15
C ARG A 152 -10.98 -6.78 8.16
N GLN A 153 -10.13 -7.62 8.77
CA GLN A 153 -8.68 -7.45 8.78
C GLN A 153 -8.07 -7.56 7.39
N ALA A 154 -8.55 -8.49 6.56
CA ALA A 154 -8.11 -8.62 5.18
C ALA A 154 -8.48 -7.36 4.37
N ARG A 155 -9.70 -6.86 4.54
CA ARG A 155 -10.17 -5.65 3.87
C ARG A 155 -9.40 -4.40 4.30
N SER A 156 -9.03 -4.26 5.58
CA SER A 156 -8.28 -3.10 6.07
C SER A 156 -6.85 -3.02 5.53
N LYS A 157 -6.32 -4.11 4.97
CA LYS A 157 -5.01 -4.10 4.30
C LYS A 157 -5.05 -3.44 2.92
N ILE A 158 -6.22 -3.32 2.29
CA ILE A 158 -6.38 -2.58 1.03
C ILE A 158 -6.42 -1.09 1.37
N ARG A 159 -5.50 -0.31 0.81
CA ARG A 159 -5.39 1.13 1.11
C ARG A 159 -5.63 1.96 -0.13
N ILE A 160 -6.36 3.06 0.02
CA ILE A 160 -6.52 4.06 -1.03
C ILE A 160 -5.79 5.31 -0.58
N VAL A 161 -4.81 5.73 -1.36
CA VAL A 161 -4.10 7.00 -1.16
C VAL A 161 -4.64 7.98 -2.18
N GLU A 162 -5.43 8.94 -1.70
CA GLU A 162 -5.88 10.07 -2.49
C GLU A 162 -4.70 11.00 -2.77
N PHE A 163 -4.70 11.63 -3.95
CA PHE A 163 -3.68 12.58 -4.39
C PHE A 163 -2.29 11.97 -4.55
N SER A 164 -2.14 11.02 -5.47
CA SER A 164 -0.87 10.31 -5.68
C SER A 164 0.31 11.29 -5.75
N PRO A 165 1.30 11.15 -4.85
CA PRO A 165 2.42 12.08 -4.76
C PRO A 165 3.29 11.93 -5.99
N ASP A 166 3.34 12.96 -6.82
CA ASP A 166 4.36 13.08 -7.86
C ASP A 166 5.54 13.84 -7.24
N ALA A 167 6.69 13.19 -7.10
CA ALA A 167 7.88 13.84 -6.57
C ALA A 167 8.31 14.92 -7.58
N SER A 168 8.05 16.19 -7.26
CA SER A 168 8.53 17.26 -8.12
C SER A 168 10.05 17.33 -7.98
N ALA A 169 10.74 17.43 -9.13
CA ALA A 169 12.18 17.65 -9.14
C ALA A 169 12.49 18.91 -8.32
N GLY A 170 13.30 18.78 -7.27
CA GLY A 170 13.62 19.89 -6.39
C GLY A 170 14.26 21.04 -7.15
N THR A 171 13.91 22.27 -6.79
CA THR A 171 14.52 23.45 -7.42
C THR A 171 15.85 23.75 -6.75
N ASN A 172 16.89 23.92 -7.55
CA ASN A 172 18.26 24.22 -7.09
C ASN A 172 18.51 25.73 -7.14
N TYR A 173 19.06 26.27 -6.05
CA TYR A 173 19.50 27.65 -5.95
C TYR A 173 20.94 27.68 -5.43
N SER A 174 21.79 28.51 -6.01
CA SER A 174 23.09 28.84 -5.42
C SER A 174 22.95 30.20 -4.74
N LEU A 175 23.00 30.23 -3.42
CA LEU A 175 22.58 31.38 -2.62
C LEU A 175 23.73 31.98 -1.84
N THR A 176 23.82 33.31 -1.86
CA THR A 176 24.56 34.05 -0.84
C THR A 176 23.72 34.16 0.44
N LEU A 177 24.37 34.37 1.59
CA LEU A 177 23.62 34.60 2.82
C LEU A 177 22.75 35.85 2.67
N TYR A 178 21.55 35.77 3.21
CA TYR A 178 20.53 36.80 3.16
C TYR A 178 19.99 37.12 1.76
N GLN A 179 20.35 36.37 0.72
CA GLN A 179 19.69 36.45 -0.57
C GLN A 179 18.30 35.83 -0.50
N SER A 180 17.29 36.56 -0.99
CA SER A 180 15.93 36.03 -1.14
C SER A 180 15.81 35.15 -2.38
N PHE A 181 15.05 34.05 -2.27
CA PHE A 181 14.71 33.16 -3.37
C PHE A 181 13.24 32.75 -3.30
N THR A 182 12.67 32.36 -4.44
CA THR A 182 11.23 32.05 -4.53
C THR A 182 11.01 30.55 -4.59
N VAL A 183 10.20 30.03 -3.67
CA VAL A 183 9.73 28.64 -3.67
C VAL A 183 8.28 28.60 -4.13
N ILE A 184 7.96 27.73 -5.08
CA ILE A 184 6.61 27.57 -5.63
C ILE A 184 6.00 26.28 -5.09
N ASN A 185 4.90 26.38 -4.34
CA ASN A 185 4.07 25.25 -3.97
C ASN A 185 3.01 25.00 -5.05
N PRO A 186 3.07 23.87 -5.78
CA PRO A 186 2.07 23.52 -6.77
C PRO A 186 0.75 23.02 -6.16
N ASN A 187 0.70 22.80 -4.84
CA ASN A 187 -0.46 22.24 -4.14
C ASN A 187 -1.44 23.34 -3.70
N PRO A 188 -2.76 23.03 -3.64
CA PRO A 188 -3.77 23.97 -3.17
C PRO A 188 -3.75 24.18 -1.65
N THR A 189 -2.95 23.41 -0.91
CA THR A 189 -2.80 23.47 0.55
C THR A 189 -1.33 23.71 0.93
N PRO A 190 -1.05 24.33 2.10
CA PRO A 190 0.31 24.45 2.60
C PRO A 190 1.02 23.09 2.66
N THR A 191 2.29 23.05 2.30
CA THR A 191 3.07 21.79 2.27
C THR A 191 4.46 22.04 2.86
N THR A 192 4.90 21.17 3.77
CA THR A 192 6.25 21.21 4.31
C THR A 192 7.21 20.58 3.31
N PRO A 193 8.23 21.31 2.84
CA PRO A 193 9.18 20.79 1.87
C PRO A 193 10.27 19.95 2.53
N GLN A 194 11.00 19.19 1.73
CA GLN A 194 12.34 18.71 2.11
C GLN A 194 13.37 19.71 1.58
N ILE A 195 14.36 20.03 2.42
CA ILE A 195 15.38 21.04 2.11
C ILE A 195 16.74 20.40 2.27
N ARG A 196 17.54 20.41 1.22
CA ARG A 196 18.94 19.96 1.26
C ARG A 196 19.85 21.13 1.00
N LEU A 197 20.72 21.42 1.94
CA LEU A 197 21.69 22.49 1.93
C LEU A 197 23.08 21.87 1.79
N GLN A 198 23.78 22.17 0.71
CA GLN A 198 25.16 21.76 0.51
C GLN A 198 26.08 22.97 0.62
N MET A 199 26.95 22.98 1.63
CA MET A 199 27.90 24.06 1.84
C MET A 199 28.94 24.06 0.74
N ARG A 200 29.27 25.26 0.26
CA ARG A 200 30.20 25.44 -0.85
C ARG A 200 31.61 24.94 -0.49
N PRO A 201 32.33 24.26 -1.41
CA PRO A 201 33.69 23.79 -1.17
C PRO A 201 34.68 24.95 -0.98
N ASP A 202 34.37 26.11 -1.58
CA ASP A 202 35.15 27.34 -1.54
C ASP A 202 34.74 28.29 -0.40
N LEU A 203 33.92 27.82 0.55
CA LEU A 203 33.49 28.60 1.71
C LEU A 203 34.71 28.97 2.58
N PRO A 204 35.00 30.27 2.80
CA PRO A 204 36.23 30.72 3.48
C PRO A 204 36.09 30.78 5.01
N VAL A 205 34.88 30.59 5.53
CA VAL A 205 34.52 30.76 6.95
C VAL A 205 33.51 29.69 7.36
N LEU A 206 33.41 29.40 8.66
CA LEU A 206 32.40 28.49 9.18
C LEU A 206 31.06 29.23 9.29
N LEU A 207 29.95 28.51 9.08
CA LEU A 207 28.60 29.03 9.33
C LEU A 207 28.09 28.49 10.66
N VAL A 208 27.49 29.37 11.47
CA VAL A 208 26.93 29.01 12.77
C VAL A 208 25.48 29.48 12.83
N ASP A 209 24.64 28.73 13.53
CA ASP A 209 23.21 29.03 13.70
C ASP A 209 22.50 29.23 12.35
N LEU A 210 22.77 28.33 11.40
CA LEU A 210 22.18 28.42 10.07
C LEU A 210 20.67 28.32 10.18
N ARG A 211 19.97 29.26 9.58
CA ARG A 211 18.53 29.42 9.65
C ARG A 211 17.94 29.54 8.26
N VAL A 212 16.91 28.75 8.01
CA VAL A 212 16.10 28.86 6.79
C VAL A 212 14.79 29.53 7.17
N VAL A 213 14.52 30.69 6.57
CA VAL A 213 13.38 31.55 6.89
C VAL A 213 12.44 31.61 5.69
N ASN A 214 11.16 31.30 5.92
CA ASN A 214 10.10 31.68 4.99
C ASN A 214 9.67 33.11 5.32
N VAL A 215 10.14 34.07 4.53
CA VAL A 215 9.88 35.51 4.72
C VAL A 215 8.37 35.81 4.55
N THR A 216 7.66 35.02 3.76
CA THR A 216 6.22 35.19 3.54
C THR A 216 5.39 34.80 4.77
N SER A 217 5.71 33.68 5.44
CA SER A 217 4.98 33.24 6.64
C SER A 217 5.57 33.74 7.96
N GLY A 218 6.85 34.15 7.97
CA GLY A 218 7.61 34.49 9.18
C GLY A 218 8.15 33.28 9.95
N GLU A 219 7.87 32.05 9.48
CA GLU A 219 8.37 30.83 10.08
C GLU A 219 9.84 30.59 9.73
N ALA A 220 10.56 29.93 10.64
CA ALA A 220 11.95 29.58 10.41
C ALA A 220 12.35 28.31 11.16
N VAL A 221 13.31 27.60 10.57
CA VAL A 221 14.03 26.49 11.19
C VAL A 221 15.49 26.88 11.36
N THR A 222 16.06 26.59 12.53
CA THR A 222 17.45 26.88 12.87
C THR A 222 18.20 25.59 13.19
N TYR A 223 19.37 25.42 12.59
CA TYR A 223 20.36 24.44 12.98
C TYR A 223 21.39 25.11 13.91
N PRO A 224 21.43 24.78 15.21
CA PRO A 224 22.29 25.47 16.19
C PRO A 224 23.76 25.05 16.15
N GLY A 225 24.15 24.19 15.19
CA GLY A 225 25.51 23.70 15.07
C GLY A 225 26.40 24.56 14.16
N ILE A 226 27.62 24.10 13.98
CA ILE A 226 28.62 24.67 13.08
C ILE A 226 28.60 23.86 11.78
N LEU A 227 28.69 24.55 10.64
CA LEU A 227 28.81 23.97 9.31
C LEU A 227 30.12 24.45 8.66
N ASP A 228 30.89 23.50 8.13
CA ASP A 228 32.10 23.73 7.35
C ASP A 228 31.84 23.49 5.85
N LYS A 229 32.83 23.79 5.02
CA LYS A 229 32.82 23.50 3.59
C LYS A 229 32.52 22.03 3.31
N ASN A 230 31.73 21.78 2.27
CA ASN A 230 31.24 20.45 1.86
C ASN A 230 30.23 19.77 2.80
N ASP A 231 29.89 20.36 3.94
CA ASP A 231 28.84 19.79 4.79
C ASP A 231 27.49 19.79 4.06
N VAL A 232 26.71 18.74 4.30
CA VAL A 232 25.37 18.57 3.76
C VAL A 232 24.39 18.48 4.92
N LEU A 233 23.54 19.49 5.05
CA LEU A 233 22.43 19.52 5.99
C LEU A 233 21.13 19.21 5.24
N ALA A 234 20.46 18.12 5.63
CA ALA A 234 19.15 17.75 5.10
C ALA A 234 18.08 17.95 6.18
N LEU A 235 17.02 18.68 5.85
CA LEU A 235 15.85 18.95 6.68
C LEU A 235 14.64 18.27 6.06
N PHE A 236 13.94 17.45 6.82
CA PHE A 236 12.83 16.64 6.32
C PHE A 236 11.48 17.19 6.78
N ALA A 237 10.44 16.83 6.03
CA ALA A 237 9.08 17.28 6.29
C ALA A 237 8.49 16.76 7.63
N ASP A 238 9.05 15.69 8.17
CA ASP A 238 8.70 15.12 9.48
C ASP A 238 9.37 15.86 10.66
N GLY A 239 10.20 16.87 10.38
CA GLY A 239 10.94 17.63 11.38
C GLY A 239 12.26 16.97 11.80
N SER A 240 12.67 15.87 11.17
CA SER A 240 14.00 15.30 11.36
C SER A 240 15.06 16.06 10.55
N ALA A 241 16.31 15.95 10.97
CA ALA A 241 17.44 16.51 10.25
C ALA A 241 18.65 15.57 10.26
N LEU A 242 19.41 15.59 9.17
CA LEU A 242 20.67 14.86 9.02
C LEU A 242 21.79 15.84 8.65
N LEU A 243 22.91 15.77 9.35
CA LEU A 243 24.18 16.39 8.96
C LEU A 243 25.11 15.30 8.44
N ASN A 244 25.51 15.37 7.17
CA ASN A 244 26.40 14.39 6.54
C ASN A 244 25.91 12.92 6.70
N GLY A 245 24.59 12.73 6.74
CA GLY A 245 23.95 11.42 6.94
C GLY A 245 23.73 11.01 8.40
N VAL A 246 24.20 11.80 9.37
CA VAL A 246 24.04 11.54 10.81
C VAL A 246 22.91 12.38 11.39
N THR A 247 22.03 11.77 12.19
CA THR A 247 20.91 12.47 12.83
C THR A 247 21.38 13.63 13.70
N THR A 248 20.73 14.79 13.54
CA THR A 248 21.05 16.00 14.29
C THR A 248 19.79 16.74 14.73
N GLY A 249 19.95 17.64 15.69
CA GLY A 249 18.85 18.44 16.24
C GLY A 249 18.63 19.75 15.48
N ILE A 250 17.37 20.17 15.39
CA ILE A 250 16.96 21.48 14.87
C ILE A 250 16.06 22.19 15.89
N VAL A 251 16.01 23.51 15.80
CA VAL A 251 15.18 24.38 16.62
C VAL A 251 14.12 25.04 15.73
N GLY A 252 12.85 24.82 16.08
CA GLY A 252 11.70 25.31 15.30
C GLY A 252 11.27 24.32 14.20
N PRO A 253 10.04 24.47 13.69
CA PRO A 253 9.52 23.62 12.61
C PRO A 253 10.14 24.02 11.27
N VAL A 254 10.32 23.04 10.37
CA VAL A 254 10.60 23.33 8.95
C VAL A 254 9.44 24.16 8.40
N PRO A 255 9.67 25.38 7.86
CA PRO A 255 8.60 26.27 7.45
C PRO A 255 7.69 25.64 6.39
N ALA A 256 6.38 25.82 6.53
CA ALA A 256 5.45 25.37 5.50
C ALA A 256 5.47 26.33 4.30
N VAL A 257 5.36 25.80 3.08
CA VAL A 257 5.22 26.62 1.86
C VAL A 257 3.72 26.83 1.61
N PRO A 258 3.18 28.06 1.69
CA PRO A 258 1.77 28.33 1.38
C PRO A 258 1.47 28.05 -0.11
N PRO A 259 0.19 27.85 -0.49
CA PRO A 259 -0.20 27.65 -1.89
C PRO A 259 0.31 28.78 -2.80
N GLY A 260 0.85 28.44 -3.97
CA GLY A 260 1.40 29.42 -4.91
C GLY A 260 2.86 29.76 -4.64
N THR A 261 3.21 31.04 -4.59
CA THR A 261 4.61 31.50 -4.46
C THR A 261 4.91 32.00 -3.05
N SER A 262 6.08 31.65 -2.51
CA SER A 262 6.59 32.19 -1.26
C SER A 262 8.06 32.58 -1.39
N THR A 263 8.47 33.57 -0.59
CA THR A 263 9.83 34.10 -0.58
C THR A 263 10.57 33.58 0.64
N TRP A 264 11.75 33.05 0.41
CA TRP A 264 12.59 32.40 1.40
C TRP A 264 13.97 33.02 1.44
N GLN A 265 14.67 32.84 2.55
CA GLN A 265 16.00 33.40 2.78
C GLN A 265 16.83 32.45 3.64
N LEU A 266 18.14 32.41 3.36
CA LEU A 266 19.12 31.69 4.16
C LEU A 266 19.88 32.67 5.04
N GLU A 267 19.88 32.47 6.36
CA GLU A 267 20.56 33.31 7.33
C GLU A 267 21.59 32.48 8.11
N ALA A 268 22.72 33.07 8.49
CA ALA A 268 23.69 32.44 9.38
C ALA A 268 24.59 33.51 10.01
N LEU A 269 25.30 33.13 11.06
CA LEU A 269 26.46 33.84 11.60
C LEU A 269 27.74 33.31 10.96
N LEU A 270 28.74 34.17 10.82
CA LEU A 270 30.04 33.83 10.26
C LEU A 270 31.05 33.63 11.38
N GLN A 271 31.77 32.51 11.35
CA GLN A 271 32.83 32.23 12.31
C GLN A 271 34.14 31.93 11.54
N PRO A 272 35.07 32.91 11.44
CA PRO A 272 36.30 32.75 10.65
C PRO A 272 37.18 31.55 11.04
N THR A 273 37.23 31.24 12.33
CA THR A 273 37.95 30.08 12.88
C THR A 273 37.15 29.43 14.01
N PRO A 274 37.33 28.14 14.31
CA PRO A 274 36.60 27.46 15.40
C PRO A 274 36.73 28.13 16.78
N GLN A 275 37.79 28.92 17.00
CA GLN A 275 38.06 29.63 18.25
C GLN A 275 37.58 31.10 18.25
N SER A 276 37.18 31.63 17.10
CA SER A 276 36.64 32.99 16.97
C SER A 276 35.19 33.07 17.45
N MET A 277 34.77 34.25 17.92
CA MET A 277 33.35 34.51 18.20
C MET A 277 32.57 34.55 16.87
N PRO A 278 31.37 33.94 16.78
CA PRO A 278 30.48 34.13 15.64
C PRO A 278 30.12 35.60 15.48
N LEU A 279 30.20 36.10 14.24
CA LEU A 279 29.93 37.48 13.88
C LEU A 279 28.72 37.56 12.95
N PRO A 280 27.87 38.58 13.09
CA PRO A 280 26.80 38.83 12.13
C PRO A 280 27.39 39.20 10.75
N VAL A 281 26.68 38.84 9.68
CA VAL A 281 27.01 39.28 8.32
C VAL A 281 26.73 40.78 8.20
N GLY A 282 27.70 41.53 7.70
CA GLY A 282 27.51 42.96 7.41
C GLY A 282 26.58 43.19 6.23
N ARG A 283 25.45 43.87 6.45
CA ARG A 283 24.54 44.34 5.40
C ARG A 283 24.80 45.82 5.13
N PHE A 284 25.37 46.16 3.98
CA PHE A 284 25.46 47.55 3.53
C PHE A 284 24.39 47.78 2.46
N GLY A 285 23.35 48.57 2.77
CA GLY A 285 22.34 48.98 1.77
C GLY A 285 20.87 48.94 2.19
N GLU A 286 20.52 48.36 3.35
CA GLU A 286 19.19 48.53 3.95
C GLU A 286 19.21 49.84 4.76
N GLY A 287 18.62 50.88 4.19
CA GLY A 287 18.75 52.26 4.67
C GLY A 287 18.07 52.50 6.03
N THR A 288 18.80 52.33 7.11
CA THR A 288 18.73 53.19 8.30
C THR A 288 20.15 53.31 8.86
N PHE A 289 20.92 54.23 8.30
CA PHE A 289 21.93 54.92 9.10
C PHE A 289 21.16 55.75 10.12
N ASP A 290 20.76 55.15 11.24
CA ASP A 290 20.40 55.94 12.41
C ASP A 290 21.71 56.53 12.96
N PRO A 291 21.90 57.86 12.94
CA PRO A 291 23.07 58.48 13.55
C PRO A 291 23.02 58.25 15.07
N PRO A 292 24.17 58.00 15.72
CA PRO A 292 24.22 57.21 16.94
C PRO A 292 23.78 57.97 18.18
N ALA A 293 22.95 57.34 19.01
CA ALA A 293 23.18 57.39 20.45
C ALA A 293 24.39 56.48 20.73
N SER A 294 25.55 57.10 20.94
CA SER A 294 26.80 56.56 21.51
C SER A 294 26.96 55.01 21.58
N ASP A 295 28.01 54.51 20.90
CA ASP A 295 28.71 53.20 21.08
C ASP A 295 28.53 52.04 20.07
N GLN A 296 27.74 52.15 18.99
CA GLN A 296 27.56 51.01 18.06
C GLN A 296 28.48 50.95 16.82
N PHE A 297 29.54 51.77 16.73
CA PHE A 297 30.51 51.70 15.62
C PHE A 297 31.53 50.54 15.73
N ASN A 298 31.46 49.74 16.81
CA ASN A 298 32.46 48.73 17.16
C ASN A 298 32.02 47.27 17.00
N THR A 299 30.88 46.97 16.38
CA THR A 299 30.57 45.58 16.01
C THR A 299 31.28 45.22 14.70
N PRO A 300 32.34 44.37 14.73
CA PRO A 300 32.99 43.95 13.50
C PRO A 300 32.01 43.11 12.68
N ALA A 301 31.56 43.67 11.56
CA ALA A 301 30.73 42.97 10.60
C ALA A 301 31.63 42.37 9.53
N TRP A 302 31.57 41.05 9.34
CA TRP A 302 32.30 40.38 8.27
C TRP A 302 31.50 40.44 6.98
N MET A 303 32.17 40.80 5.87
CA MET A 303 31.56 40.83 4.54
C MET A 303 31.93 39.56 3.79
N PHE A 304 30.92 38.73 3.52
CA PHE A 304 31.00 37.61 2.60
C PHE A 304 29.96 37.82 1.50
N SER A 305 30.41 37.97 0.25
CA SER A 305 29.55 38.27 -0.91
C SER A 305 29.42 37.11 -1.90
N GLY A 306 30.06 35.97 -1.61
CA GLY A 306 29.96 34.76 -2.44
C GLY A 306 28.74 33.90 -2.08
N PRO A 307 28.42 32.89 -2.91
CA PRO A 307 27.45 31.87 -2.53
C PRO A 307 27.97 31.08 -1.34
N ALA A 308 27.13 30.90 -0.32
CA ALA A 308 27.47 30.14 0.89
C ALA A 308 27.05 28.67 0.75
N ALA A 309 25.89 28.42 0.11
CA ALA A 309 25.30 27.10 -0.01
C ALA A 309 24.53 26.94 -1.32
N ASP A 310 24.56 25.71 -1.84
CA ASP A 310 23.64 25.24 -2.85
C ASP A 310 22.42 24.62 -2.15
N VAL A 311 21.24 25.18 -2.39
CA VAL A 311 19.98 24.83 -1.73
C VAL A 311 19.07 24.11 -2.72
N ASN A 312 18.71 22.87 -2.41
CA ASN A 312 17.67 22.13 -3.11
C ASN A 312 16.42 22.11 -2.23
N VAL A 313 15.30 22.61 -2.76
CA VAL A 313 13.99 22.51 -2.12
C VAL A 313 13.12 21.59 -2.96
N SER A 314 12.71 20.47 -2.38
CA SER A 314 11.82 19.51 -3.03
C SER A 314 10.47 19.47 -2.32
N LEU A 315 9.42 19.48 -3.15
CA LEU A 315 8.03 19.39 -2.73
C LEU A 315 7.41 18.16 -3.38
N THR A 316 6.49 17.53 -2.68
CA THR A 316 5.66 16.49 -3.26
C THR A 316 4.44 17.16 -3.88
N ARG A 317 4.27 17.04 -5.19
CA ARG A 317 3.09 17.55 -5.89
C ARG A 317 1.95 16.56 -5.71
N LEU A 318 0.88 17.02 -5.09
CA LEU A 318 -0.38 16.30 -5.04
C LEU A 318 -1.06 16.41 -6.39
N THR A 319 -1.51 15.28 -6.96
CA THR A 319 -2.27 15.25 -8.21
C THR A 319 -3.77 15.26 -7.90
N PRO A 320 -4.45 16.43 -7.93
CA PRO A 320 -5.89 16.51 -7.69
C PRO A 320 -6.65 15.67 -8.72
N GLY A 321 -7.61 14.88 -8.24
CA GLY A 321 -8.35 13.95 -9.09
C GLY A 321 -7.54 12.72 -9.49
N PHE A 322 -6.52 12.31 -8.71
CA PHE A 322 -5.88 11.00 -8.89
C PHE A 322 -5.79 10.27 -7.55
N PHE A 323 -6.06 8.96 -7.53
CA PHE A 323 -5.81 8.13 -6.35
C PHE A 323 -5.13 6.81 -6.72
N THR A 324 -4.41 6.25 -5.76
CA THR A 324 -3.73 4.97 -5.91
C THR A 324 -4.32 3.95 -4.95
N VAL A 325 -4.72 2.79 -5.46
CA VAL A 325 -5.20 1.66 -4.67
C VAL A 325 -4.02 0.71 -4.46
N TYR A 326 -3.58 0.57 -3.21
CA TYR A 326 -2.56 -0.37 -2.79
C TYR A 326 -3.22 -1.66 -2.32
N ILE A 327 -2.78 -2.78 -2.89
CA ILE A 327 -3.33 -4.11 -2.62
C ILE A 327 -2.15 -5.02 -2.27
N PRO A 328 -2.12 -5.62 -1.08
CA PRO A 328 -1.12 -6.62 -0.76
C PRO A 328 -1.16 -7.76 -1.79
N TRP A 329 0.01 -8.22 -2.21
CA TRP A 329 0.13 -9.41 -3.04
C TRP A 329 -0.44 -10.59 -2.27
N ASP A 330 0.04 -10.83 -1.05
CA ASP A 330 -0.40 -11.97 -0.24
C ASP A 330 -1.39 -11.52 0.85
N ILE A 331 -2.64 -11.96 0.73
CA ILE A 331 -3.69 -11.87 1.75
C ILE A 331 -4.02 -13.31 2.18
N PRO A 332 -3.46 -13.77 3.32
CA PRO A 332 -3.62 -15.14 3.79
C PRO A 332 -5.09 -15.56 3.86
N GLY A 333 -5.39 -16.75 3.36
CA GLY A 333 -6.74 -17.33 3.30
C GLY A 333 -7.59 -16.87 2.12
N PHE A 334 -7.21 -15.79 1.41
CA PHE A 334 -7.99 -15.22 0.32
C PHE A 334 -7.28 -15.30 -1.03
N THR A 335 -6.01 -14.88 -1.11
CA THR A 335 -5.27 -14.85 -2.38
C THR A 335 -4.42 -16.08 -2.64
N ASP A 336 -4.21 -16.94 -1.63
CA ASP A 336 -3.32 -18.11 -1.71
C ASP A 336 -3.76 -19.12 -2.78
N LYS A 337 -5.04 -19.10 -3.13
CA LYS A 337 -5.65 -20.01 -4.12
C LYS A 337 -5.58 -19.45 -5.54
N PHE A 338 -4.98 -18.28 -5.74
CA PHE A 338 -5.02 -17.59 -7.04
C PHE A 338 -4.00 -18.12 -8.05
N ASP A 339 -2.90 -18.71 -7.60
CA ASP A 339 -1.88 -19.31 -8.47
C ASP A 339 -2.38 -20.58 -9.18
N GLU A 340 -3.52 -21.14 -8.76
CA GLU A 340 -4.16 -22.31 -9.36
C GLU A 340 -5.01 -21.97 -10.61
N PHE A 341 -5.10 -20.68 -10.95
CA PHE A 341 -6.01 -20.13 -11.93
C PHE A 341 -5.28 -19.48 -13.11
N GLY A 342 -5.64 -19.84 -14.35
CA GLY A 342 -4.98 -19.33 -15.57
C GLY A 342 -5.24 -17.85 -15.92
N ASP A 343 -6.18 -17.16 -15.25
CA ASP A 343 -6.51 -15.73 -15.45
C ASP A 343 -6.79 -15.10 -14.06
N HIS A 344 -5.94 -14.16 -13.61
CA HIS A 344 -5.85 -13.74 -12.21
C HIS A 344 -6.89 -12.65 -11.83
N PRO A 345 -7.67 -12.77 -10.72
CA PRO A 345 -8.67 -11.76 -10.31
C PRO A 345 -8.14 -10.32 -10.20
N ARG A 346 -6.86 -10.18 -9.89
CA ARG A 346 -6.11 -8.89 -9.87
C ARG A 346 -6.19 -8.14 -11.20
N ASN A 347 -6.18 -8.83 -12.33
CA ASN A 347 -6.24 -8.19 -13.65
C ASN A 347 -7.57 -7.46 -13.90
N GLN A 348 -8.62 -7.81 -13.13
CA GLN A 348 -9.96 -7.24 -13.25
C GLN A 348 -10.10 -5.95 -12.42
N ILE A 349 -9.24 -5.74 -11.42
CA ILE A 349 -9.41 -4.67 -10.43
C ILE A 349 -9.30 -3.28 -11.07
N GLY A 350 -8.31 -3.07 -11.93
CA GLY A 350 -8.15 -1.77 -12.61
C GLY A 350 -9.38 -1.38 -13.43
N TYR A 351 -10.04 -2.34 -14.07
CA TYR A 351 -11.27 -2.10 -14.80
C TYR A 351 -12.44 -1.73 -13.87
N ILE A 352 -12.66 -2.51 -12.82
CA ILE A 352 -13.74 -2.30 -11.85
C ILE A 352 -13.62 -0.90 -11.23
N VAL A 353 -12.43 -0.55 -10.74
CA VAL A 353 -12.15 0.76 -10.12
C VAL A 353 -12.40 1.89 -11.13
N ASN A 354 -11.98 1.73 -12.39
CA ASN A 354 -12.22 2.71 -13.45
C ASN A 354 -13.71 2.95 -13.74
N LYS A 355 -14.59 1.98 -13.46
CA LYS A 355 -16.04 2.11 -13.67
C LYS A 355 -16.76 2.78 -12.50
N VAL A 356 -16.31 2.53 -11.27
CA VAL A 356 -16.98 3.06 -10.08
C VAL A 356 -16.46 4.43 -9.66
N LYS A 357 -15.24 4.79 -10.07
CA LYS A 357 -14.68 6.12 -9.82
C LYS A 357 -15.50 7.22 -10.50
N ALA A 358 -15.42 8.42 -9.93
CA ALA A 358 -16.01 9.60 -10.56
C ALA A 358 -15.33 9.91 -11.92
N ALA A 359 -16.12 10.38 -12.88
CA ALA A 359 -15.60 10.79 -14.18
C ALA A 359 -14.56 11.90 -14.03
N GLY A 360 -13.45 11.80 -14.76
CA GLY A 360 -12.33 12.75 -14.69
C GLY A 360 -11.32 12.48 -13.56
N VAL A 361 -11.55 11.47 -12.70
CA VAL A 361 -10.58 11.04 -11.70
C VAL A 361 -9.65 9.97 -12.29
N GLY A 362 -8.33 10.16 -12.26
CA GLY A 362 -7.31 9.17 -12.60
C GLY A 362 -7.07 8.17 -11.47
N THR A 363 -6.59 6.98 -11.82
CA THR A 363 -6.41 5.89 -10.85
C THR A 363 -5.22 5.02 -11.21
N ALA A 364 -4.40 4.67 -10.21
CA ALA A 364 -3.40 3.61 -10.31
C ALA A 364 -3.76 2.46 -9.37
N ILE A 365 -3.45 1.23 -9.78
CA ILE A 365 -3.52 0.05 -8.92
C ILE A 365 -2.09 -0.40 -8.69
N VAL A 366 -1.69 -0.51 -7.42
CA VAL A 366 -0.35 -0.95 -7.02
C VAL A 366 -0.48 -2.24 -6.22
N TYR A 367 0.33 -3.24 -6.57
CA TYR A 367 0.42 -4.46 -5.80
C TYR A 367 1.70 -4.49 -4.97
N GLU A 368 1.56 -4.69 -3.65
CA GLU A 368 2.68 -4.64 -2.70
C GLU A 368 2.97 -6.04 -2.16
N LYS A 369 4.18 -6.57 -2.40
CA LYS A 369 4.64 -7.78 -1.70
C LYS A 369 5.58 -7.36 -0.57
N ALA A 370 5.11 -7.50 0.65
CA ALA A 370 5.97 -7.42 1.82
C ALA A 370 6.73 -8.73 1.96
N PHE A 371 8.05 -8.66 2.07
CA PHE A 371 8.87 -9.80 2.44
C PHE A 371 9.53 -9.51 3.77
N VAL A 372 9.60 -10.55 4.58
CA VAL A 372 10.35 -10.59 5.83
C VAL A 372 11.20 -11.84 5.73
N GLU A 373 12.50 -11.66 5.51
CA GLU A 373 13.45 -12.76 5.45
C GLU A 373 14.24 -12.77 6.75
N PRO A 374 13.96 -13.73 7.66
CA PRO A 374 14.81 -13.97 8.80
C PRO A 374 16.07 -14.69 8.32
N HIS A 375 17.22 -14.05 8.44
CA HIS A 375 18.52 -14.67 8.23
C HIS A 375 19.08 -15.09 9.59
N ASP A 376 19.35 -16.39 9.72
CA ASP A 376 20.09 -16.95 10.86
C ASP A 376 21.57 -16.88 10.51
N MET A 377 22.30 -15.93 11.12
CA MET A 377 23.74 -15.79 10.91
C MET A 377 24.48 -16.57 11.98
N THR A 378 24.71 -17.86 11.73
CA THR A 378 25.59 -18.67 12.56
C THR A 378 27.03 -18.55 12.05
N ASP A 379 27.75 -17.51 12.47
CA ASP A 379 29.19 -17.39 12.22
C ASP A 379 29.98 -17.98 13.39
N LEU A 380 30.68 -19.09 13.13
CA LEU A 380 31.46 -19.82 14.14
C LEU A 380 32.85 -19.18 14.27
N LEU A 381 33.02 -18.27 15.24
CA LEU A 381 34.29 -17.59 15.50
C LEU A 381 35.20 -18.47 16.37
N ILE A 382 36.10 -19.23 15.77
CA ILE A 382 37.14 -19.99 16.51
C ILE A 382 38.28 -19.03 16.89
N VAL A 383 38.27 -18.55 18.14
CA VAL A 383 39.38 -17.77 18.71
C VAL A 383 40.43 -18.74 19.29
N LEU A 384 41.49 -19.01 18.52
CA LEU A 384 42.69 -19.69 19.03
C LEU A 384 43.57 -18.68 19.79
N GLY A 385 43.26 -18.46 21.07
CA GLY A 385 44.08 -17.66 21.98
C GLY A 385 44.99 -18.53 22.84
N GLU A 386 46.32 -18.37 22.73
CA GLU A 386 47.25 -18.76 23.80
C GLU A 386 47.03 -17.82 25.00
N HIS A 387 46.58 -18.36 26.13
CA HIS A 387 46.28 -17.60 27.34
C HIS A 387 47.53 -16.97 27.97
N GLU A 388 47.53 -15.64 28.13
CA GLU A 388 47.88 -14.99 29.40
C GLU A 388 46.64 -14.31 29.97
N ALA A 389 46.43 -14.45 31.28
CA ALA A 389 45.18 -14.18 31.96
C ALA A 389 44.77 -12.70 31.88
N PHE A 390 43.60 -12.44 31.28
CA PHE A 390 42.82 -11.23 31.52
C PHE A 390 41.43 -11.63 32.01
N THR A 391 40.92 -10.89 33.00
CA THR A 391 39.58 -11.02 33.54
C THR A 391 38.78 -9.87 32.97
N GLU A 392 37.80 -10.18 32.12
CA GLU A 392 36.90 -9.19 31.53
C GLU A 392 35.51 -9.40 32.15
N ASP A 393 35.15 -8.55 33.12
CA ASP A 393 33.78 -8.41 33.59
C ASP A 393 33.11 -7.35 32.71
N LEU A 394 32.21 -7.80 31.84
CA LEU A 394 31.29 -6.94 31.09
C LEU A 394 29.86 -7.26 31.55
N GLU A 395 29.26 -6.37 32.34
CA GLU A 395 27.82 -6.32 32.52
C GLU A 395 27.19 -5.64 31.29
N MET A 396 26.40 -6.39 30.52
CA MET A 396 25.51 -5.84 29.49
C MET A 396 24.07 -6.30 29.75
N GLU A 397 23.12 -5.36 29.76
CA GLU A 397 21.68 -5.66 29.81
C GLU A 397 21.17 -6.01 28.40
N GLU A 398 20.73 -7.25 28.20
CA GLU A 398 20.24 -7.78 26.92
C GLU A 398 18.72 -7.65 26.76
N PHE A 399 18.26 -7.33 25.54
CA PHE A 399 16.86 -7.48 25.14
C PHE A 399 16.64 -8.30 23.85
N ASN A 400 17.69 -8.73 23.13
CA ASN A 400 17.60 -9.58 21.92
C ASN A 400 18.97 -10.20 21.53
N PHE A 401 19.83 -10.49 22.50
CA PHE A 401 21.13 -11.12 22.27
C PHE A 401 21.19 -12.36 23.17
N ASP A 402 21.52 -13.53 22.62
CA ASP A 402 21.65 -14.78 23.37
C ASP A 402 23.10 -15.26 23.13
N ILE A 403 24.00 -15.04 24.09
CA ILE A 403 25.38 -15.55 24.03
C ILE A 403 25.48 -16.83 24.84
N GLY A 404 25.75 -17.96 24.18
CA GLY A 404 26.12 -19.22 24.82
C GLY A 404 27.63 -19.43 24.80
N SER A 405 28.25 -19.63 25.97
CA SER A 405 29.65 -20.09 26.06
C SER A 405 29.68 -21.55 26.51
N ILE A 406 30.23 -22.43 25.69
CA ILE A 406 30.48 -23.83 26.06
C ILE A 406 31.99 -24.01 26.23
N GLN A 407 32.40 -24.29 27.47
CA GLN A 407 33.81 -24.53 27.78
C GLN A 407 34.16 -25.99 27.49
N ASN A 408 34.84 -26.25 26.37
CA ASN A 408 35.28 -27.59 25.99
C ASN A 408 36.66 -27.92 26.61
N PRO A 409 36.85 -29.11 27.20
CA PRO A 409 38.15 -29.51 27.74
C PRO A 409 39.23 -29.57 26.63
N TYR A 410 40.48 -29.29 27.00
CA TYR A 410 41.62 -29.23 26.09
C TYR A 410 41.73 -30.46 25.16
N PRO A 411 42.03 -30.28 23.85
CA PRO A 411 42.53 -29.06 23.21
C PRO A 411 41.45 -28.13 22.63
N GLY A 412 40.18 -28.32 23.00
CA GLY A 412 39.03 -27.76 22.28
C GLY A 412 38.88 -26.23 22.29
N GLY A 413 39.46 -25.50 23.24
CA GLY A 413 39.25 -24.05 23.35
C GLY A 413 37.87 -23.66 23.90
N ILE A 414 37.57 -22.36 23.89
CA ILE A 414 36.25 -21.82 24.23
C ILE A 414 35.50 -21.62 22.93
N ASP A 415 34.40 -22.35 22.75
CA ASP A 415 33.48 -22.12 21.64
C ASP A 415 32.47 -21.06 22.08
N GLN A 416 32.46 -19.93 21.37
CA GLN A 416 31.44 -18.89 21.51
C GLN A 416 30.46 -19.05 20.35
N GLU A 417 29.22 -19.42 20.68
CA GLU A 417 28.13 -19.39 19.71
C GLU A 417 27.50 -17.99 19.77
N LEU A 418 27.73 -17.21 18.71
CA LEU A 418 27.02 -15.95 18.46
C LEU A 418 25.94 -16.27 17.43
N ALA A 419 24.68 -16.24 17.85
CA ALA A 419 23.54 -16.29 16.95
C ALA A 419 23.02 -14.87 16.79
N ASP A 420 23.21 -14.29 15.59
CA ASP A 420 22.61 -13.01 15.23
C ASP A 420 21.41 -13.25 14.30
N GLN A 421 20.27 -12.66 14.64
CA GLN A 421 19.06 -12.74 13.83
C GLN A 421 18.92 -11.44 13.04
N PHE A 422 19.34 -11.47 11.78
CA PHE A 422 19.14 -10.35 10.87
C PHE A 422 17.77 -10.46 10.19
N ILE A 423 16.88 -9.49 10.44
CA ILE A 423 15.58 -9.41 9.78
C ILE A 423 15.67 -8.39 8.64
N ALA A 424 15.71 -8.89 7.40
CA ALA A 424 15.54 -8.05 6.22
C ALA A 424 14.04 -7.90 5.91
N SER A 425 13.51 -6.69 6.03
CA SER A 425 12.14 -6.37 5.62
C SER A 425 12.13 -5.36 4.50
N GLY A 426 11.29 -5.59 3.48
CA GLY A 426 11.07 -4.63 2.42
C GLY A 426 9.71 -4.81 1.75
N VAL A 427 9.32 -3.80 0.97
CA VAL A 427 8.08 -3.82 0.18
C VAL A 427 8.46 -3.66 -1.29
N PHE A 428 8.14 -4.66 -2.10
CA PHE A 428 8.33 -4.59 -3.55
C PHE A 428 7.03 -4.20 -4.25
N ASP A 429 7.14 -3.29 -5.21
CA ASP A 429 6.08 -2.97 -6.17
C ASP A 429 6.03 -4.07 -7.26
N PHE A 430 5.01 -4.92 -7.19
CA PHE A 430 4.78 -6.02 -8.14
C PHE A 430 3.93 -5.62 -9.35
N THR A 431 3.51 -4.37 -9.45
CA THR A 431 2.57 -3.90 -10.48
C THR A 431 3.07 -4.16 -11.91
N ARG A 432 4.39 -4.17 -12.11
CA ARG A 432 5.02 -4.33 -13.43
C ARG A 432 5.35 -5.76 -13.83
N PHE A 433 5.25 -6.73 -12.93
CA PHE A 433 5.58 -8.12 -13.25
C PHE A 433 4.45 -8.84 -14.01
N ASP A 434 3.21 -8.37 -13.86
CA ASP A 434 2.01 -9.05 -14.39
C ASP A 434 1.14 -8.18 -15.30
N SER A 435 1.49 -6.90 -15.45
CA SER A 435 0.77 -6.00 -16.36
C SER A 435 1.54 -5.80 -17.66
N LEU A 436 0.88 -6.11 -18.78
CA LEU A 436 1.19 -5.61 -20.13
C LEU A 436 1.04 -4.07 -20.22
N ASN A 437 1.37 -3.32 -19.17
CA ASN A 437 1.34 -1.87 -19.12
C ASN A 437 2.54 -1.33 -19.90
N THR A 438 2.37 -1.15 -21.21
CA THR A 438 3.25 -0.33 -22.03
C THR A 438 3.02 1.14 -21.69
N PHE A 439 3.97 1.76 -21.00
CA PHE A 439 4.26 3.18 -21.18
C PHE A 439 5.77 3.40 -21.29
N ALA A 440 6.19 3.56 -22.54
CA ALA A 440 7.20 4.53 -22.95
C ALA A 440 6.54 5.91 -23.06
#